data_AF-A0A134B121-F1
#
_entry.id   AF-A0A134B121-F1
#
_cell.length_a   1.000
_cell.length_b   1.000
_cell.length_c   1.000
_cell.angle_alpha   90.00
_cell.angle_beta   90.00
_cell.angle_gamma   90.00
#
_symmetry.space_group_name_H-M   'P 1'
#
loop_
_entity.id
_entity.type
_entity.pdbx_description
1 polymer ?
#
loop_
_entity_poly.entity_id
_entity_poly.type
_entity_poly.pdbx_seq_one_letter_code
_entity_poly.pdbx_strand_id
1 'polypeptide(L)'
;MSPAPFEDSAWQCTKIGAGPIPIETSEGWLLIYHGVLASCNGFVYAFGSALLDLDEPWKVKFRSGPYLISPREQYECMGDVPNVTFPCAALHDAETGRIAIYYGCADTVTGLAFGYIDEIVEFTKKHSII
;
A
#
# COMPACT_ATOMS: atom_id res chain seq x y z
N MET A 1 -11.48 -1.42 -7.54
CA MET A 1 -11.37 -0.59 -6.30
C MET A 1 -11.46 0.88 -6.67
N SER A 2 -12.09 1.71 -5.83
CA SER A 2 -12.16 3.18 -5.97
C SER A 2 -11.56 3.86 -4.73
N PRO A 3 -11.27 5.17 -4.74
CA PRO A 3 -10.91 5.91 -3.53
C PRO A 3 -11.96 5.69 -2.43
N ALA A 4 -11.51 5.59 -1.18
CA ALA A 4 -12.40 5.40 -0.03
C ALA A 4 -13.05 6.73 0.38
N PRO A 5 -14.22 6.72 1.05
CA PRO A 5 -14.71 7.89 1.75
C PRO A 5 -13.68 8.40 2.77
N PHE A 6 -13.67 9.72 3.03
CA PHE A 6 -12.67 10.35 3.90
C PHE A 6 -12.79 9.83 5.34
N GLU A 7 -14.02 9.66 5.81
CA GLU A 7 -14.40 9.17 7.14
C GLU A 7 -13.95 7.73 7.39
N ASP A 8 -13.90 6.91 6.35
CA ASP A 8 -13.48 5.50 6.46
C ASP A 8 -11.95 5.40 6.42
N SER A 9 -11.32 6.13 5.50
CA SER A 9 -9.86 6.11 5.34
C SER A 9 -9.31 7.28 4.53
N ALA A 10 -8.96 8.35 5.25
CA ALA A 10 -8.49 9.60 4.66
C ALA A 10 -7.19 9.47 3.81
N TRP A 11 -6.27 8.55 4.15
CA TRP A 11 -5.00 8.43 3.40
C TRP A 11 -5.19 7.97 1.95
N GLN A 12 -6.35 7.41 1.61
CA GLN A 12 -6.66 6.83 0.30
C GLN A 12 -7.97 7.39 -0.30
N CYS A 13 -8.38 8.60 0.13
CA CYS A 13 -9.66 9.17 -0.26
C CYS A 13 -9.61 10.04 -1.53
N THR A 14 -8.43 10.54 -1.92
CA THR A 14 -8.31 11.44 -3.09
C THR A 14 -8.17 10.64 -4.38
N LYS A 15 -7.19 9.74 -4.42
CA LYS A 15 -6.93 8.80 -5.52
C LYS A 15 -6.16 7.60 -4.99
N ILE A 16 -6.20 6.50 -5.75
CA ILE A 16 -5.43 5.28 -5.49
C ILE A 16 -4.79 4.79 -6.79
N GLY A 17 -3.74 3.98 -6.68
CA GLY A 17 -3.15 3.30 -7.82
C GLY A 17 -2.30 2.10 -7.41
N ALA A 18 -2.29 1.08 -8.26
CA ALA A 18 -1.47 -0.12 -8.04
C ALA A 18 0.02 0.25 -7.99
N GLY A 19 0.78 -0.48 -7.19
CA GLY A 19 2.23 -0.37 -7.11
C GLY A 19 2.90 -1.66 -7.62
N PRO A 20 3.44 -2.52 -6.73
CA PRO A 20 4.00 -3.81 -7.09
C PRO A 20 3.04 -4.72 -7.87
N ILE A 21 3.61 -5.67 -8.62
CA ILE A 21 2.87 -6.77 -9.25
C ILE A 21 2.09 -7.54 -8.16
N PRO A 22 0.79 -7.83 -8.35
CA PRO A 22 0.01 -8.60 -7.38
C PRO A 22 0.65 -9.95 -7.06
N ILE A 23 0.65 -10.32 -5.78
CA ILE A 23 1.25 -11.56 -5.28
C ILE A 23 0.13 -12.57 -5.02
N GLU A 24 0.21 -13.73 -5.65
CA GLU A 24 -0.76 -14.81 -5.43
C GLU A 24 -0.61 -15.37 -4.01
N THR A 25 -1.72 -15.54 -3.30
CA THR A 25 -1.77 -16.19 -1.98
C THR A 25 -2.99 -17.12 -1.92
N SER A 26 -3.04 -18.03 -0.96
CA SER A 26 -4.23 -18.86 -0.72
C SER A 26 -5.48 -18.04 -0.35
N GLU A 27 -5.31 -16.79 0.06
CA GLU A 27 -6.39 -15.89 0.47
C GLU A 27 -6.86 -14.95 -0.66
N GLY A 28 -6.18 -14.95 -1.81
CA GLY A 28 -6.42 -14.00 -2.91
C GLY A 28 -5.14 -13.39 -3.47
N TRP A 29 -5.28 -12.51 -4.46
CA TRP A 29 -4.17 -11.67 -4.89
C TRP A 29 -3.93 -10.57 -3.86
N LEU A 30 -2.75 -10.58 -3.24
CA LEU A 30 -2.28 -9.47 -2.42
C LEU A 30 -1.84 -8.33 -3.34
N LEU A 31 -2.63 -7.25 -3.33
CA LEU A 31 -2.32 -6.00 -4.01
C LEU A 31 -1.76 -5.00 -3.00
N ILE A 32 -0.52 -4.55 -3.23
CA ILE A 32 0.04 -3.36 -2.59
C ILE A 32 -0.25 -2.15 -3.48
N TYR A 33 -0.85 -1.11 -2.91
CA TYR A 33 -1.30 0.07 -3.65
C TYR A 33 -1.05 1.35 -2.87
N HIS A 34 -0.79 2.44 -3.59
CA HIS A 34 -0.71 3.76 -2.98
C HIS A 34 -2.10 4.41 -2.88
N GLY A 35 -2.23 5.32 -1.94
CA GLY A 35 -3.37 6.17 -1.70
C GLY A 35 -2.90 7.59 -1.43
N VAL A 36 -3.77 8.56 -1.75
CA VAL A 36 -3.46 9.97 -1.58
C VAL A 36 -4.44 10.67 -0.66
N LEU A 37 -3.89 11.39 0.31
CA LEU A 37 -4.57 12.44 1.07
C LEU A 37 -4.23 13.81 0.49
N ALA A 38 -5.25 14.64 0.24
CA ALA A 38 -5.08 16.04 -0.12
C ALA A 38 -5.13 16.91 1.14
N SER A 39 -3.99 17.47 1.54
CA SER A 39 -3.91 18.48 2.59
C SER A 39 -4.00 19.90 2.00
N CYS A 40 -4.09 20.92 2.85
CA CYS A 40 -4.02 22.31 2.39
C CYS A 40 -2.68 22.69 1.74
N ASN A 41 -1.62 21.90 1.97
CA ASN A 41 -0.26 22.17 1.49
C ASN A 41 0.24 21.14 0.46
N GLY A 42 -0.67 20.37 -0.13
CA GLY A 42 -0.33 19.38 -1.16
C GLY A 42 -0.74 17.96 -0.80
N PHE A 43 -0.24 17.01 -1.60
CA PHE A 43 -0.57 15.60 -1.46
C PHE A 43 0.37 14.87 -0.50
N VAL A 44 -0.18 13.89 0.21
CA VAL A 44 0.57 12.90 0.98
C VAL A 44 0.29 11.54 0.36
N TYR A 45 1.34 10.86 -0.11
CA TYR A 45 1.24 9.49 -0.64
C TYR A 45 1.68 8.51 0.43
N ALA A 46 0.77 7.61 0.80
CA ALA A 46 1.02 6.46 1.64
C ALA A 46 0.64 5.19 0.87
N PHE A 47 1.00 4.01 1.37
CA PHE A 47 0.57 2.76 0.76
C PHE A 47 0.07 1.73 1.77
N GLY A 48 -0.85 0.90 1.29
CA GLY A 48 -1.50 -0.16 2.05
C GLY A 48 -1.71 -1.41 1.21
N SER A 49 -2.60 -2.28 1.67
CA SER A 49 -2.83 -3.60 1.10
C SER A 49 -4.31 -3.93 0.91
N ALA A 50 -4.60 -4.73 -0.11
CA ALA A 50 -5.91 -5.29 -0.39
C ALA A 50 -5.76 -6.75 -0.84
N LEU A 51 -6.81 -7.54 -0.63
CA LEU A 51 -6.94 -8.89 -1.16
C LEU A 51 -8.01 -8.90 -2.24
N LEU A 52 -7.66 -9.41 -3.40
CA LEU A 52 -8.56 -9.56 -4.54
C LEU A 52 -8.90 -11.03 -4.75
N ASP A 53 -10.06 -11.31 -5.33
CA ASP A 53 -10.43 -12.66 -5.72
C ASP A 53 -9.46 -13.27 -6.74
N LEU A 54 -9.17 -14.57 -6.64
CA LEU A 54 -8.18 -15.25 -7.50
C LEU A 54 -8.64 -15.34 -8.95
N ASP A 55 -9.92 -15.66 -9.16
CA ASP A 55 -10.50 -15.90 -10.49
C ASP A 55 -11.03 -14.61 -11.11
N GLU A 56 -11.56 -13.71 -10.28
CA GLU A 56 -12.16 -12.44 -10.70
C GLU A 56 -11.50 -11.25 -9.97
N PRO A 57 -10.23 -10.87 -10.26
CA PRO A 57 -9.46 -9.92 -9.44
C PRO A 57 -10.03 -8.50 -9.34
N TRP A 58 -11.05 -8.15 -10.10
CA TRP A 58 -11.79 -6.89 -9.91
C TRP A 58 -12.69 -6.91 -8.66
N LYS A 59 -12.99 -8.10 -8.11
CA LYS A 59 -13.73 -8.30 -6.87
C LYS A 59 -12.76 -8.20 -5.69
N VAL A 60 -12.85 -7.10 -4.95
CA VAL A 60 -12.05 -6.87 -3.74
C VAL A 60 -12.68 -7.66 -2.59
N LYS A 61 -11.91 -8.57 -1.97
CA LYS A 61 -12.33 -9.36 -0.81
C LYS A 61 -12.11 -8.60 0.50
N PHE A 62 -10.95 -7.96 0.65
CA PHE A 62 -10.59 -7.18 1.83
C PHE A 62 -9.74 -5.98 1.41
N ARG A 63 -9.81 -4.88 2.18
CA ARG A 63 -9.01 -3.68 1.93
C ARG A 63 -8.68 -3.00 3.25
N SER A 64 -7.39 -2.87 3.54
CA SER A 64 -6.93 -2.22 4.77
C SER A 64 -7.40 -0.76 4.89
N GLY A 65 -7.98 -0.44 6.04
CA GLY A 65 -8.31 0.92 6.46
C GLY A 65 -7.08 1.74 6.80
N PRO A 66 -6.16 1.28 7.66
CA PRO A 66 -4.88 1.93 7.89
C PRO A 66 -3.88 1.65 6.75
N TYR A 67 -2.93 2.57 6.54
CA TYR A 67 -1.78 2.34 5.66
C TYR A 67 -0.81 1.33 6.30
N LEU A 68 0.02 0.68 5.46
CA LEU A 68 1.20 -0.05 5.90
C LEU A 68 2.35 0.93 6.18
N ILE A 69 2.62 1.85 5.26
CA ILE A 69 3.66 2.89 5.39
C ILE A 69 3.12 4.23 4.93
N SER A 70 3.40 5.26 5.72
CA SER A 70 3.17 6.68 5.42
C SER A 70 4.49 7.44 5.64
N PRO A 71 4.75 8.54 4.91
CA PRO A 71 5.98 9.31 5.05
C PRO A 71 6.24 9.71 6.51
N ARG A 72 7.44 9.43 6.99
CA ARG A 72 7.88 9.72 8.37
C ARG A 72 9.34 10.15 8.40
N GLU A 73 10.20 9.42 7.72
CA GLU A 73 11.64 9.67 7.74
C GLU A 73 12.01 10.88 6.89
N GLN A 74 13.16 11.51 7.17
CA GLN A 74 13.58 12.72 6.46
C GLN A 74 13.63 12.51 4.93
N TYR A 75 14.08 11.35 4.47
CA TYR A 75 14.16 11.02 3.05
C TYR A 75 12.80 10.78 2.37
N GLU A 76 11.70 10.71 3.14
CA GLU A 76 10.32 10.57 2.65
C GLU A 76 9.56 11.90 2.74
N CYS A 77 9.91 12.73 3.74
CA CYS A 77 9.27 14.01 4.05
C CYS A 77 9.98 15.21 3.39
N MET A 78 11.21 15.04 2.88
CA MET A 78 12.00 16.10 2.25
C MET A 78 12.66 15.57 0.97
N GLY A 79 12.44 16.29 -0.13
CA GLY A 79 12.93 15.93 -1.45
C GLY A 79 12.26 16.76 -2.53
N ASP A 80 12.38 16.34 -3.79
CA ASP A 80 11.78 16.98 -4.95
C ASP A 80 10.26 17.06 -4.84
N VAL A 81 9.62 16.03 -4.29
CA VAL A 81 8.20 16.03 -3.93
C VAL A 81 8.04 15.55 -2.48
N PRO A 82 7.90 16.45 -1.49
CA PRO A 82 7.74 16.09 -0.09
C PRO A 82 6.54 15.17 0.18
N ASN A 83 6.65 14.32 1.21
CA ASN A 83 5.59 13.46 1.72
C ASN A 83 5.13 12.37 0.74
N VAL A 84 6.09 11.62 0.19
CA VAL A 84 5.82 10.49 -0.71
C VAL A 84 6.48 9.21 -0.22
N THR A 85 5.68 8.16 -0.03
CA THR A 85 6.11 6.76 -0.02
C THR A 85 5.36 6.00 -1.12
N PHE A 86 6.01 5.75 -2.25
CA PHE A 86 5.37 5.19 -3.44
C PHE A 86 5.88 3.77 -3.75
N PRO A 87 5.14 2.70 -3.46
CA PRO A 87 5.61 1.34 -3.66
C PRO A 87 5.65 1.00 -5.15
N CYS A 88 6.77 0.46 -5.63
CA CYS A 88 7.00 0.22 -7.05
C CYS A 88 7.27 -1.25 -7.39
N ALA A 89 7.90 -2.01 -6.49
CA ALA A 89 8.18 -3.43 -6.70
C ALA A 89 8.19 -4.19 -5.38
N ALA A 90 7.95 -5.49 -5.44
CA ALA A 90 8.10 -6.39 -4.31
C ALA A 90 8.84 -7.65 -4.76
N LEU A 91 9.80 -8.08 -3.95
CA LEU A 91 10.36 -9.43 -4.00
C LEU A 91 9.82 -10.20 -2.80
N HIS A 92 9.49 -11.47 -2.99
CA HIS A 92 9.02 -12.32 -1.91
C HIS A 92 9.63 -13.72 -2.02
N ASP A 93 9.71 -14.38 -0.88
CA ASP A 93 10.14 -15.76 -0.75
C ASP A 93 8.99 -16.61 -0.21
N ALA A 94 8.52 -17.55 -1.03
CA ALA A 94 7.38 -18.40 -0.70
C ALA A 94 7.66 -19.36 0.47
N GLU A 95 8.92 -19.76 0.68
CA GLU A 95 9.26 -20.71 1.76
C GLU A 95 9.24 -20.04 3.13
N THR A 96 9.70 -18.80 3.21
CA THR A 96 9.80 -18.06 4.48
C THR A 96 8.68 -17.05 4.71
N GLY A 97 7.87 -16.77 3.69
CA GLY A 97 6.83 -15.73 3.72
C GLY A 97 7.39 -14.30 3.71
N ARG A 98 8.70 -14.11 3.64
CA ARG A 98 9.33 -12.78 3.68
C ARG A 98 8.99 -12.00 2.41
N ILE A 99 8.76 -10.70 2.59
CA ILE A 99 8.58 -9.75 1.49
C ILE A 99 9.49 -8.54 1.68
N ALA A 100 10.08 -8.06 0.59
CA ALA A 100 10.83 -6.83 0.49
C ALA A 100 10.14 -5.90 -0.52
N ILE A 101 9.62 -4.76 -0.06
CA ILE A 101 8.88 -3.78 -0.88
C ILE A 101 9.79 -2.59 -1.16
N TYR A 102 10.11 -2.40 -2.43
CA TYR A 102 10.80 -1.20 -2.92
C TYR A 102 9.79 -0.07 -3.07
N TYR A 103 10.15 1.11 -2.59
CA TYR A 103 9.31 2.29 -2.71
C TYR A 103 10.14 3.54 -2.99
N GLY A 104 9.61 4.44 -3.81
CA GLY A 104 10.16 5.78 -3.99
C GLY A 104 9.86 6.65 -2.78
N CYS A 105 10.84 7.43 -2.35
CA CYS A 105 10.76 8.32 -1.20
C CYS A 105 10.95 9.77 -1.66
N ALA A 106 9.96 10.62 -1.39
CA ALA A 106 9.93 12.03 -1.77
C ALA A 106 10.23 12.31 -3.27
N ASP A 107 9.92 11.37 -4.17
CA ASP A 107 10.35 11.35 -5.58
C ASP A 107 11.85 11.61 -5.80
N THR A 108 12.68 11.25 -4.80
CA THR A 108 14.11 11.63 -4.76
C THR A 108 15.03 10.40 -4.66
N VAL A 109 14.68 9.44 -3.80
CA VAL A 109 15.49 8.24 -3.56
C VAL A 109 14.62 6.98 -3.53
N THR A 110 15.25 5.80 -3.56
CA THR A 110 14.57 4.52 -3.40
C THR A 110 14.83 3.95 -2.00
N GLY A 111 13.76 3.64 -1.28
CA GLY A 111 13.76 2.94 0.00
C GLY A 111 13.38 1.46 -0.13
N LEU A 112 13.55 0.72 0.96
CA LEU A 112 13.18 -0.68 1.08
C LEU A 112 12.51 -0.93 2.43
N ALA A 113 11.38 -1.62 2.42
CA ALA A 113 10.65 -2.05 3.61
C ALA A 113 10.50 -3.57 3.63
N PHE A 114 10.41 -4.16 4.82
CA PHE A 114 10.33 -5.59 5.01
C PHE A 114 9.09 -5.98 5.80
N GLY A 115 8.61 -7.20 5.58
CA GLY A 115 7.54 -7.80 6.36
C GLY A 115 7.38 -9.27 6.05
N TYR A 116 6.28 -9.84 6.53
CA TYR A 116 5.83 -11.20 6.23
C TYR A 116 4.45 -11.15 5.54
N ILE A 117 4.27 -11.94 4.47
CA ILE A 117 3.04 -11.93 3.66
C ILE A 117 1.82 -12.29 4.51
N ASP A 118 1.94 -13.31 5.34
CA ASP A 118 0.91 -13.78 6.26
C ASP A 118 0.49 -12.71 7.27
N GLU A 119 1.43 -11.94 7.80
CA GLU A 119 1.13 -10.80 8.67
C GLU A 119 0.40 -9.67 7.93
N ILE A 120 0.79 -9.37 6.68
CA ILE A 120 0.13 -8.35 5.86
C ILE A 120 -1.29 -8.79 5.48
N VAL A 121 -1.47 -10.07 5.12
CA VAL A 121 -2.76 -10.68 4.83
C VAL A 121 -3.68 -10.56 6.04
N GLU A 122 -3.21 -10.96 7.22
CA GLU A 122 -3.98 -10.89 8.46
C GLU A 122 -4.31 -9.44 8.84
N PHE A 123 -3.34 -8.53 8.73
CA PHE A 123 -3.55 -7.09 8.91
C PHE A 123 -4.66 -6.57 7.98
N THR A 124 -4.63 -6.97 6.71
CA THR A 124 -5.62 -6.54 5.71
C THR A 124 -7.03 -7.03 6.05
N LYS A 125 -7.17 -8.28 6.48
CA LYS A 125 -8.45 -8.88 6.87
C LYS A 125 -8.99 -8.22 8.15
N LYS A 126 -8.14 -8.10 9.18
CA LYS A 126 -8.51 -7.54 10.49
C LYS A 126 -8.94 -6.08 10.41
N HIS A 127 -8.31 -5.31 9.53
CA HIS A 127 -8.56 -3.89 9.37
C HIS A 127 -9.32 -3.56 8.08
N SER A 128 -10.11 -4.51 7.56
CA SER A 128 -10.89 -4.30 6.34
C SER A 128 -11.93 -3.19 6.52
N ILE A 129 -12.02 -2.28 5.54
CA ILE A 129 -13.11 -1.28 5.41
C ILE A 129 -14.20 -1.73 4.43
N ILE A 130 -14.21 -3.02 4.09
CA ILE A 130 -15.21 -3.71 3.27
C ILE A 130 -15.71 -4.90 4.07
#